data_AF-A0A7S1HNA8-F1
#
_entry.id   AF-A0A7S1HNA8-F1
#
_cell.length_a   1.000
_cell.length_b   1.000
_cell.length_c   1.000
_cell.angle_alpha   90.00
_cell.angle_beta   90.00
_cell.angle_gamma   90.00
#
_symmetry.space_group_name_H-M   'P 1'
#
loop_
_entity.id
_entity.type
_entity.pdbx_description
1 polymer ?
#
loop_
_entity_poly.entity_id
_entity_poly.type
_entity_poly.pdbx_seq_one_letter_code
_entity_poly.pdbx_strand_id
1 'polypeptide(L)'
;MVITERTPYKVLQLVPGGPVDKTQKVQIGDILVEVDGVRLDKVPGDKVRQVIIGPEGSKVTMQFKEGQKRTPAGAYVIIVLRASPKAGGETRVDAEAGTPAHRTPSKKITYTDDFDITTAERAVKIQYDPKKGEWARSLINVAVKEAFAAGAMRTAHHMKDLTRTGDESRYVLKLSKDANEDTQIYFDDVAMQMDAKMYADLYNRRKPPKKVDFLAAHVLQLVEREGEPICGVESYIEGEYKKFNNNWDWSDDQRNTPQAFSHFTWEASGHKILICDIQGVGDLWTDPQIHTIDGNGYGKGNMGKEGIDKFLKAHKCNAICKWLKLPSTGQLKQSTGADTVVRPGDGHTTLAGTAGAKIVAARAELAGQQEALAQQQAALEDEKRKLAAMAEERDLQKAKQEMEAVQREREKLKREKEELARMMSEFDAQRSNQGDKGSDVDALVAMGFDKTKAQRAVEQTQNLEAAVALCIEQSTPPAKVLPAIP
;
A
#
# COMPACT_ATOMS: atom_id res chain seq x y z
N MET A 1 -24.39 -13.72 -10.94
CA MET A 1 -23.55 -14.48 -9.98
C MET A 1 -22.14 -14.57 -10.54
N VAL A 2 -21.16 -14.93 -9.72
CA VAL A 2 -19.75 -15.09 -10.12
C VAL A 2 -19.40 -16.57 -10.06
N ILE A 3 -18.80 -17.12 -11.11
CA ILE A 3 -18.38 -18.52 -11.20
C ILE A 3 -16.90 -18.62 -11.61
N THR A 4 -16.24 -19.76 -11.32
CA THR A 4 -14.86 -20.02 -11.78
C THR A 4 -14.74 -20.04 -13.32
N GLU A 5 -13.56 -19.74 -13.84
CA GLU A 5 -13.24 -19.80 -15.29
C GLU A 5 -13.04 -21.19 -15.87
N ARG A 6 -12.89 -22.22 -15.03
CA ARG A 6 -12.69 -23.59 -15.47
C ARG A 6 -13.66 -24.53 -14.78
N THR A 7 -13.97 -25.63 -15.46
CA THR A 7 -14.76 -26.72 -14.88
C THR A 7 -14.01 -27.34 -13.69
N PRO A 8 -14.67 -27.59 -12.54
CA PRO A 8 -16.09 -27.37 -12.28
C PRO A 8 -16.43 -25.88 -12.05
N TYR A 9 -17.51 -25.39 -12.69
CA TYR A 9 -17.99 -24.00 -12.63
C TYR A 9 -18.62 -23.66 -11.27
N LYS A 10 -17.76 -23.39 -10.29
CA LYS A 10 -18.15 -23.17 -8.88
C LYS A 10 -18.63 -21.75 -8.66
N VAL A 11 -19.75 -21.56 -7.97
CA VAL A 11 -20.26 -20.26 -7.54
C VAL A 11 -19.33 -19.68 -6.49
N LEU A 12 -18.66 -18.58 -6.83
CA LEU A 12 -17.75 -17.85 -5.95
C LEU A 12 -18.49 -16.76 -5.16
N GLN A 13 -19.49 -16.14 -5.80
CA GLN A 13 -20.23 -15.03 -5.21
C GLN A 13 -21.64 -14.90 -5.82
N LEU A 14 -22.61 -14.48 -5.01
CA LEU A 14 -23.92 -14.05 -5.47
C LEU A 14 -23.97 -12.53 -5.59
N VAL A 15 -24.63 -12.03 -6.63
CA VAL A 15 -24.82 -10.58 -6.81
C VAL A 15 -26.03 -10.18 -5.97
N PRO A 16 -25.88 -9.35 -4.91
CA PRO A 16 -26.98 -9.00 -4.03
C PRO A 16 -28.16 -8.39 -4.79
N GLY A 17 -29.37 -8.89 -4.56
CA GLY A 17 -30.59 -8.45 -5.23
C GLY A 17 -30.73 -8.89 -6.70
N GLY A 18 -29.75 -9.64 -7.23
CA GLY A 18 -29.79 -10.20 -8.57
C GLY A 18 -30.76 -11.38 -8.72
N PRO A 19 -31.07 -11.83 -9.95
CA PRO A 19 -32.07 -12.88 -10.19
C PRO A 19 -31.80 -14.19 -9.45
N VAL A 20 -30.53 -14.63 -9.41
CA VAL A 20 -30.12 -15.86 -8.71
C VAL A 20 -30.15 -15.68 -7.20
N ASP A 21 -29.66 -14.54 -6.69
CA ASP A 21 -29.65 -14.22 -5.25
C ASP A 21 -31.07 -14.17 -4.68
N LYS A 22 -32.02 -13.55 -5.39
CA LYS A 22 -33.44 -13.51 -5.00
C LYS A 22 -34.09 -14.88 -4.79
N THR A 23 -33.54 -15.94 -5.38
CA THR A 23 -34.06 -17.29 -5.15
C THR A 23 -33.76 -17.80 -3.74
N GLN A 24 -32.68 -17.31 -3.11
CA GLN A 24 -32.15 -17.80 -1.82
C GLN A 24 -31.90 -19.32 -1.78
N LYS A 25 -31.83 -19.97 -2.96
CA LYS A 25 -31.62 -21.42 -3.11
C LYS A 25 -30.17 -21.77 -3.43
N VAL A 26 -29.47 -20.85 -4.12
CA VAL A 26 -28.07 -21.03 -4.52
C VAL A 26 -27.13 -20.60 -3.42
N GLN A 27 -26.13 -21.42 -3.14
CA GLN A 27 -25.10 -21.13 -2.14
C GLN A 27 -23.74 -20.94 -2.79
N ILE A 28 -22.89 -20.16 -2.12
CA ILE A 28 -21.47 -20.06 -2.48
C ILE A 28 -20.87 -21.45 -2.34
N GLY A 29 -20.17 -21.88 -3.38
CA GLY A 29 -19.55 -23.19 -3.48
C GLY A 29 -20.31 -24.19 -4.34
N ASP A 30 -21.59 -23.97 -4.65
CA ASP A 30 -22.36 -24.82 -5.56
C ASP A 30 -21.77 -24.81 -6.97
N ILE A 31 -21.93 -25.90 -7.71
CA ILE A 31 -21.36 -26.10 -9.03
C ILE A 31 -22.49 -25.99 -10.06
N LEU A 32 -22.40 -25.02 -10.98
CA LEU A 32 -23.33 -24.91 -12.10
C LEU A 32 -23.02 -26.00 -13.13
N VAL A 33 -23.99 -26.87 -13.42
CA VAL A 33 -23.79 -28.04 -14.29
C VAL A 33 -24.50 -27.91 -15.64
N GLU A 34 -25.63 -27.22 -15.69
CA GLU A 34 -26.45 -27.09 -16.91
C GLU A 34 -27.18 -25.75 -16.96
N VAL A 35 -27.30 -25.19 -18.17
CA VAL A 35 -28.07 -23.96 -18.44
C VAL A 35 -28.91 -24.16 -19.69
N ASP A 36 -30.23 -24.00 -19.58
CA ASP A 36 -31.19 -24.18 -20.68
C ASP A 36 -30.99 -25.49 -21.47
N GLY A 37 -30.68 -26.60 -20.78
CA GLY A 37 -30.42 -27.91 -21.41
C GLY A 37 -28.98 -28.12 -21.89
N VAL A 38 -28.13 -27.09 -21.84
CA VAL A 38 -26.72 -27.16 -22.25
C VAL A 38 -25.85 -27.56 -21.08
N ARG A 39 -25.27 -28.77 -21.15
CA ARG A 39 -24.30 -29.29 -20.19
C ARG A 39 -22.98 -28.53 -20.27
N LEU A 40 -22.52 -27.99 -19.15
CA LEU A 40 -21.35 -27.10 -19.12
C LEU A 40 -20.01 -27.83 -19.01
N ASP A 41 -19.99 -29.13 -18.67
CA ASP A 41 -18.76 -29.95 -18.53
C ASP A 41 -17.85 -29.93 -19.77
N LYS A 42 -18.40 -29.65 -20.95
CA LYS A 42 -17.67 -29.54 -22.23
C LYS A 42 -17.67 -28.13 -22.83
N VAL A 43 -18.21 -27.14 -22.13
CA VAL A 43 -18.25 -25.74 -22.60
C VAL A 43 -17.02 -25.03 -22.04
N PRO A 44 -16.16 -24.42 -22.88
CA PRO A 44 -15.05 -23.57 -22.44
C PRO A 44 -15.53 -22.36 -21.61
N GLY A 45 -14.76 -21.94 -20.61
CA GLY A 45 -15.19 -20.92 -19.64
C GLY A 45 -15.55 -19.56 -20.27
N ASP A 46 -14.81 -19.16 -21.32
CA ASP A 46 -15.09 -17.97 -22.14
C ASP A 46 -16.45 -18.03 -22.85
N LYS A 47 -16.98 -19.24 -23.09
CA LYS A 47 -18.28 -19.48 -23.73
C LYS A 47 -19.42 -19.69 -22.74
N VAL A 48 -19.15 -20.06 -21.49
CA VAL A 48 -20.21 -20.27 -20.47
C VAL A 48 -21.04 -19.00 -20.25
N ARG A 49 -20.41 -17.83 -20.25
CA ARG A 49 -21.12 -16.54 -20.11
C ARG A 49 -22.16 -16.32 -21.21
N GLN A 50 -21.87 -16.75 -22.44
CA GLN A 50 -22.76 -16.58 -23.60
C GLN A 50 -24.00 -17.46 -23.50
N VAL A 51 -23.92 -18.59 -22.79
CA VAL A 51 -25.06 -19.49 -22.56
C VAL A 51 -26.00 -18.94 -21.47
N ILE A 52 -25.44 -18.22 -20.48
CA ILE A 52 -26.19 -17.68 -19.35
C ILE A 52 -26.86 -16.34 -19.70
N ILE A 53 -26.15 -15.46 -20.42
CA ILE A 53 -26.65 -14.14 -20.81
C ILE A 53 -27.60 -14.25 -22.00
N GLY A 54 -28.65 -13.42 -22.00
CA GLY A 54 -29.67 -13.38 -23.03
C GLY A 54 -30.58 -12.17 -22.81
N PRO A 55 -31.64 -12.02 -23.62
CA PRO A 55 -32.53 -10.85 -23.56
C PRO A 55 -33.11 -10.63 -22.17
N GLU A 56 -33.13 -9.38 -21.71
CA GLU A 56 -33.75 -9.01 -20.43
C GLU A 56 -35.23 -9.41 -20.42
N GLY A 57 -35.69 -9.99 -19.30
CA GLY A 57 -37.03 -10.55 -19.13
C GLY A 57 -37.21 -11.99 -19.64
N SER A 58 -36.26 -12.57 -20.38
CA SER A 58 -36.33 -13.98 -20.79
C SER A 58 -36.05 -14.93 -19.63
N LYS A 59 -36.65 -16.13 -19.65
CA LYS A 59 -36.39 -17.18 -18.65
C LYS A 59 -35.07 -17.89 -18.92
N VAL A 60 -34.34 -18.22 -17.86
CA VAL A 60 -33.18 -19.12 -17.88
C VAL A 60 -33.34 -20.19 -16.81
N THR A 61 -33.15 -21.43 -17.21
CA THR A 61 -33.19 -22.62 -16.34
C THR A 61 -31.76 -23.03 -16.01
N MET A 62 -31.44 -23.17 -14.74
CA MET A 62 -30.08 -23.46 -14.29
C MET A 62 -30.10 -24.65 -13.33
N GLN A 63 -29.30 -25.67 -13.60
CA GLN A 63 -29.12 -26.82 -12.71
C GLN A 63 -27.79 -26.71 -11.97
N PHE A 64 -27.85 -26.90 -10.65
CA PHE A 64 -26.68 -26.87 -9.77
C PHE A 64 -26.47 -28.23 -9.11
N LYS A 65 -25.21 -28.57 -8.87
CA LYS A 65 -24.77 -29.64 -7.96
C LYS A 65 -24.20 -29.01 -6.69
N GLU A 66 -24.54 -29.56 -5.54
CA GLU A 66 -24.12 -29.04 -4.24
C GLU A 66 -22.60 -29.08 -4.07
N GLY A 67 -22.04 -27.96 -3.58
CA GLY A 67 -20.61 -27.87 -3.25
C GLY A 67 -20.26 -28.34 -1.83
N GLN A 68 -21.23 -28.27 -0.92
CA GLN A 68 -21.16 -28.73 0.47
C GLN A 68 -22.39 -29.61 0.76
N LYS A 69 -22.24 -30.65 1.59
CA LYS A 69 -23.35 -31.57 1.90
C LYS A 69 -24.47 -30.83 2.63
N ARG A 70 -25.70 -30.87 2.08
CA ARG A 70 -26.93 -30.39 2.75
C ARG A 70 -28.01 -31.48 2.76
N THR A 71 -29.07 -31.25 3.53
CA THR A 71 -30.18 -32.20 3.67
C THR A 71 -31.49 -31.51 3.28
N PRO A 72 -32.23 -32.01 2.27
CA PRO A 72 -31.93 -33.18 1.43
C PRO A 72 -30.81 -32.91 0.41
N ALA A 73 -30.03 -33.95 0.10
CA ALA A 73 -28.91 -33.88 -0.84
C ALA A 73 -29.38 -34.14 -2.28
N GLY A 74 -29.04 -33.25 -3.23
CA GLY A 74 -29.32 -33.45 -4.64
C GLY A 74 -29.04 -32.26 -5.54
N ALA A 75 -28.78 -32.54 -6.83
CA ALA A 75 -28.77 -31.50 -7.84
C ALA A 75 -30.17 -30.87 -7.94
N TYR A 76 -30.23 -29.55 -7.99
CA TYR A 76 -31.49 -28.79 -7.96
C TYR A 76 -31.52 -27.77 -9.08
N VAL A 77 -32.74 -27.46 -9.53
CA VAL A 77 -32.98 -26.58 -10.67
C VAL A 77 -33.63 -25.29 -10.17
N ILE A 78 -33.12 -24.15 -10.64
CA ILE A 78 -33.79 -22.85 -10.49
C ILE A 78 -34.21 -22.34 -11.87
N ILE A 79 -35.29 -21.55 -11.89
CA ILE A 79 -35.72 -20.81 -13.07
C ILE A 79 -35.76 -19.34 -12.64
N VAL A 80 -35.03 -18.49 -13.35
CA VAL A 80 -34.97 -17.05 -13.08
C VAL A 80 -35.20 -16.26 -14.36
N LEU A 81 -35.57 -14.99 -14.22
CA LEU A 81 -35.64 -14.06 -15.35
C LEU A 81 -34.29 -13.36 -15.51
N ARG A 82 -33.77 -13.32 -16.74
CA ARG A 82 -32.59 -12.53 -17.07
C ARG A 82 -32.89 -11.05 -16.83
N ALA A 83 -31.97 -10.33 -16.20
CA ALA A 83 -32.12 -8.91 -15.89
C ALA A 83 -30.95 -8.12 -16.48
N SER A 84 -31.08 -6.79 -16.61
CA SER A 84 -29.95 -5.95 -17.02
C SER A 84 -28.79 -6.03 -16.00
N PRO A 85 -27.55 -5.71 -16.39
CA PRO A 85 -26.40 -5.65 -15.48
C PRO A 85 -26.65 -4.72 -14.27
N LYS A 86 -27.37 -3.60 -14.48
CA LYS A 86 -27.77 -2.66 -13.41
C LYS A 86 -28.73 -3.29 -12.39
N ALA A 87 -29.53 -4.27 -12.81
CA ALA A 87 -30.46 -5.02 -11.97
C ALA A 87 -29.84 -6.35 -11.45
N GLY A 88 -28.53 -6.53 -11.59
CA GLY A 88 -27.80 -7.69 -11.09
C GLY A 88 -27.88 -8.94 -11.97
N GLY A 89 -28.32 -8.81 -13.23
CA GLY A 89 -28.40 -9.93 -14.19
C GLY A 89 -27.11 -10.26 -14.93
N GLU A 90 -25.95 -9.79 -14.44
CA GLU A 90 -24.64 -10.14 -14.99
C GLU A 90 -24.09 -11.44 -14.38
N THR A 91 -23.49 -12.27 -15.23
CA THR A 91 -22.65 -13.40 -14.81
C THR A 91 -21.20 -13.10 -15.13
N ARG A 92 -20.34 -13.20 -14.11
CA ARG A 92 -18.89 -12.99 -14.21
C ARG A 92 -18.19 -14.34 -14.07
N VAL A 93 -17.14 -14.52 -14.85
CA VAL A 93 -16.32 -15.72 -14.87
C VAL A 93 -14.94 -15.27 -14.40
N ASP A 94 -14.49 -15.77 -13.25
CA ASP A 94 -13.25 -15.32 -12.60
C ASP A 94 -12.18 -16.42 -12.64
N ALA A 95 -10.97 -16.08 -13.09
CA ALA A 95 -9.79 -16.92 -12.99
C ALA A 95 -9.48 -17.12 -11.51
N GLU A 96 -9.48 -18.38 -11.07
CA GLU A 96 -9.40 -18.86 -9.69
C GLU A 96 -9.28 -17.79 -8.59
N ALA A 97 -10.43 -17.59 -7.94
CA ALA A 97 -10.60 -17.09 -6.57
C ALA A 97 -9.85 -15.81 -6.20
N GLY A 98 -10.38 -14.67 -6.66
CA GLY A 98 -10.09 -13.40 -6.01
C GLY A 98 -10.86 -12.22 -6.60
N THR A 99 -11.84 -11.70 -5.83
CA THR A 99 -12.46 -10.35 -5.89
C THR A 99 -13.43 -10.04 -7.06
N PRO A 100 -14.51 -9.21 -6.92
CA PRO A 100 -14.59 -8.00 -6.08
C PRO A 100 -15.93 -7.70 -5.36
N ALA A 101 -15.83 -7.03 -4.22
CA ALA A 101 -16.94 -6.45 -3.48
C ALA A 101 -17.56 -5.26 -4.24
N HIS A 102 -18.89 -5.25 -4.38
CA HIS A 102 -19.64 -4.04 -4.67
C HIS A 102 -20.64 -3.75 -3.55
N ARG A 103 -20.31 -2.70 -2.80
CA ARG A 103 -21.18 -1.78 -2.04
C ARG A 103 -22.20 -2.43 -1.11
N THR A 104 -21.67 -2.97 -0.02
CA THR A 104 -22.24 -2.72 1.32
C THR A 104 -22.12 -1.21 1.59
N PRO A 105 -23.06 -0.55 2.30
CA PRO A 105 -22.80 0.78 2.82
C PRO A 105 -21.46 0.71 3.54
N SER A 106 -20.51 1.57 3.18
CA SER A 106 -19.27 1.68 3.93
C SER A 106 -19.69 1.96 5.38
N LYS A 107 -19.62 0.93 6.24
CA LYS A 107 -19.45 1.18 7.66
C LYS A 107 -18.29 2.14 7.69
N LYS A 108 -18.52 3.38 8.15
CA LYS A 108 -17.40 4.25 8.51
C LYS A 108 -16.57 3.42 9.49
N ILE A 109 -15.46 2.89 9.02
CA ILE A 109 -14.48 2.25 9.88
C ILE A 109 -13.85 3.42 10.59
N THR A 110 -14.37 3.71 11.78
CA THR A 110 -13.82 4.76 12.63
C THR A 110 -12.57 4.20 13.27
N TYR A 111 -11.43 4.84 13.04
CA TYR A 111 -10.23 4.55 13.82
C TYR A 111 -10.52 4.83 15.28
N THR A 112 -10.41 3.82 16.14
CA THR A 112 -10.62 3.99 17.57
C THR A 112 -9.27 4.07 18.28
N ASP A 113 -9.04 5.15 19.03
CA ASP A 113 -7.77 5.42 19.71
C ASP A 113 -7.66 4.72 21.09
N ASP A 114 -8.58 3.82 21.39
CA ASP A 114 -8.62 2.94 22.56
C ASP A 114 -7.66 1.75 22.40
N PHE A 115 -6.36 2.03 22.31
CA PHE A 115 -5.34 0.99 22.38
C PHE A 115 -5.09 0.60 23.83
N ASP A 116 -5.08 -0.70 24.11
CA ASP A 116 -4.59 -1.22 25.38
C ASP A 116 -3.06 -1.13 25.39
N ILE A 117 -2.53 -0.15 26.12
CA ILE A 117 -1.08 0.07 26.20
C ILE A 117 -0.35 -1.10 26.88
N THR A 118 -1.06 -1.99 27.58
CA THR A 118 -0.46 -3.21 28.16
C THR A 118 -0.12 -4.24 27.10
N THR A 119 -0.69 -4.13 25.89
CA THR A 119 -0.33 -4.94 24.72
C THR A 119 0.75 -4.28 23.87
N ALA A 120 1.45 -3.28 24.40
CA ALA A 120 2.57 -2.66 23.71
C ALA A 120 3.71 -3.67 23.54
N GLU A 121 4.27 -3.70 22.35
CA GLU A 121 5.39 -4.58 22.00
C GLU A 121 6.49 -3.80 21.27
N ARG A 122 7.73 -4.27 21.42
CA ARG A 122 8.88 -3.70 20.68
C ARG A 122 8.90 -4.22 19.25
N ALA A 123 9.29 -3.33 18.34
CA ALA A 123 9.44 -3.66 16.93
C ALA A 123 10.59 -2.89 16.27
N VAL A 124 11.24 -3.53 15.28
CA VAL A 124 12.25 -2.88 14.44
C VAL A 124 11.55 -2.30 13.23
N LYS A 125 11.53 -0.97 13.14
CA LYS A 125 11.06 -0.20 11.98
C LYS A 125 12.17 -0.06 10.96
N ILE A 126 11.90 -0.50 9.74
CA ILE A 126 12.84 -0.52 8.62
C ILE A 126 12.27 0.35 7.50
N GLN A 127 12.90 1.49 7.23
CA GLN A 127 12.42 2.51 6.30
C GLN A 127 13.31 2.61 5.06
N TYR A 128 12.70 2.75 3.90
CA TYR A 128 13.39 2.92 2.63
C TYR A 128 13.53 4.40 2.24
N ASP A 129 14.74 4.81 1.85
CA ASP A 129 14.99 6.10 1.19
C ASP A 129 15.11 5.88 -0.32
N PRO A 130 14.09 6.24 -1.12
CA PRO A 130 14.10 6.00 -2.58
C PRO A 130 15.13 6.87 -3.32
N LYS A 131 15.66 7.93 -2.70
CA LYS A 131 16.70 8.76 -3.34
C LYS A 131 18.09 8.14 -3.20
N LYS A 132 18.34 7.46 -2.09
CA LYS A 132 19.62 6.80 -1.80
C LYS A 132 19.62 5.33 -2.20
N GLY A 133 18.44 4.71 -2.30
CA GLY A 133 18.30 3.27 -2.46
C GLY A 133 18.68 2.50 -1.20
N GLU A 134 18.60 3.13 -0.03
CA GLU A 134 19.10 2.59 1.24
C GLU A 134 17.97 2.33 2.24
N TRP A 135 18.20 1.37 3.13
CA TRP A 135 17.30 1.05 4.23
C TRP A 135 17.87 1.51 5.56
N ALA A 136 17.09 2.23 6.35
CA ALA A 136 17.42 2.64 7.70
C ALA A 136 16.61 1.83 8.72
N ARG A 137 17.21 1.51 9.87
CA ARG A 137 16.56 0.76 10.95
C ARG A 137 16.45 1.61 12.21
N SER A 138 15.34 1.47 12.93
CA SER A 138 15.10 2.11 14.22
C SER A 138 14.25 1.20 15.10
N LEU A 139 14.40 1.30 16.41
CA LEU A 139 13.56 0.56 17.37
C LEU A 139 12.40 1.44 17.80
N ILE A 140 11.18 0.90 17.76
CA ILE A 140 9.96 1.58 18.20
C ILE A 140 9.13 0.68 19.10
N ASN A 141 8.22 1.28 19.86
CA ASN A 141 7.16 0.57 20.58
C ASN A 141 5.85 0.75 19.82
N VAL A 142 5.12 -0.33 19.61
CA VAL A 142 3.86 -0.32 18.89
C VAL A 142 2.77 -1.01 19.68
N ALA A 143 1.51 -0.65 19.42
CA ALA A 143 0.35 -1.43 19.83
C ALA A 143 -0.45 -1.79 18.59
N VAL A 144 -0.82 -3.07 18.43
CA VAL A 144 -1.49 -3.59 17.24
C VAL A 144 -2.84 -4.21 17.64
N LYS A 145 -3.90 -3.86 16.93
CA LYS A 145 -5.25 -4.41 17.12
C LYS A 145 -5.53 -5.59 16.19
N GLU A 146 -6.65 -6.26 16.46
CA GLU A 146 -7.24 -7.23 15.54
C GLU A 146 -7.52 -6.65 14.15
N ALA A 147 -7.62 -7.53 13.16
CA ALA A 147 -7.85 -7.13 11.78
C ALA A 147 -9.20 -6.40 11.64
N PHE A 148 -9.20 -5.22 11.05
CA PHE A 148 -10.43 -4.46 10.75
C PHE A 148 -10.87 -4.64 9.29
N ALA A 149 -9.96 -5.03 8.40
CA ALA A 149 -10.23 -5.29 7.00
C ALA A 149 -9.34 -6.40 6.45
N ALA A 150 -9.74 -6.99 5.34
CA ALA A 150 -8.96 -7.98 4.61
C ALA A 150 -9.11 -7.78 3.11
N GLY A 151 -7.99 -7.69 2.40
CA GLY A 151 -7.93 -7.66 0.94
C GLY A 151 -7.88 -9.07 0.35
N ALA A 152 -7.39 -9.22 -0.88
CA ALA A 152 -7.15 -10.54 -1.47
C ALA A 152 -6.04 -11.29 -0.70
N MET A 153 -4.85 -10.68 -0.62
CA MET A 153 -3.63 -11.33 -0.13
C MET A 153 -3.28 -10.99 1.33
N ARG A 154 -3.82 -9.89 1.88
CA ARG A 154 -3.38 -9.34 3.16
C ARG A 154 -4.56 -9.03 4.09
N THR A 155 -4.34 -9.10 5.41
CA THR A 155 -5.20 -8.48 6.43
C THR A 155 -4.67 -7.10 6.81
N ALA A 156 -5.55 -6.22 7.26
CA ALA A 156 -5.21 -4.87 7.69
C ALA A 156 -5.65 -4.68 9.15
N HIS A 157 -4.73 -4.18 9.97
CA HIS A 157 -4.83 -4.03 11.41
C HIS A 157 -4.59 -2.57 11.79
N HIS A 158 -5.35 -2.03 12.73
CA HIS A 158 -5.01 -0.73 13.29
C HIS A 158 -3.76 -0.86 14.16
N MET A 159 -2.81 0.05 13.97
CA MET A 159 -1.56 0.08 14.72
C MET A 159 -1.31 1.50 15.24
N LYS A 160 -0.80 1.60 16.46
CA LYS A 160 -0.30 2.85 17.03
C LYS A 160 1.21 2.78 17.21
N ASP A 161 1.95 3.75 16.68
CA ASP A 161 3.36 3.99 16.99
C ASP A 161 3.44 4.82 18.27
N LEU A 162 3.84 4.17 19.37
CA LEU A 162 3.87 4.79 20.71
C LEU A 162 5.05 5.75 20.90
N THR A 163 5.95 5.87 19.92
CA THR A 163 7.01 6.89 19.92
C THR A 163 6.52 8.23 19.38
N ARG A 164 5.29 8.28 18.85
CA ARG A 164 4.66 9.46 18.25
C ARG A 164 3.40 9.85 18.99
N THR A 165 2.93 11.07 18.74
CA THR A 165 1.71 11.60 19.35
C THR A 165 0.73 12.08 18.28
N GLY A 166 -0.55 12.24 18.64
CA GLY A 166 -1.59 12.72 17.74
C GLY A 166 -1.83 11.82 16.53
N ASP A 167 -2.30 12.39 15.43
CA ASP A 167 -2.63 11.66 14.20
C ASP A 167 -1.41 10.98 13.56
N GLU A 168 -0.20 11.50 13.79
CA GLU A 168 1.05 10.92 13.27
C GLU A 168 1.44 9.59 13.92
N SER A 169 0.78 9.23 15.03
CA SER A 169 0.91 7.94 15.70
C SER A 169 0.03 6.85 15.09
N ARG A 170 -0.88 7.18 14.16
CA ARG A 170 -1.88 6.24 13.63
C ARG A 170 -1.42 5.58 12.35
N TYR A 171 -1.40 4.25 12.36
CA TYR A 171 -0.94 3.42 11.24
C TYR A 171 -1.91 2.28 10.95
N VAL A 172 -1.73 1.71 9.76
CA VAL A 172 -2.31 0.45 9.34
C VAL A 172 -1.17 -0.53 9.13
N LEU A 173 -1.21 -1.65 9.85
CA LEU A 173 -0.30 -2.78 9.69
C LEU A 173 -0.94 -3.80 8.76
N LYS A 174 -0.18 -4.30 7.79
CA LYS A 174 -0.62 -5.26 6.78
C LYS A 174 0.19 -6.56 6.90
N LEU A 175 -0.52 -7.67 7.05
CA LEU A 175 0.04 -9.01 7.13
C LEU A 175 -0.46 -9.85 5.97
N SER A 176 0.43 -10.65 5.37
CA SER A 176 0.05 -11.68 4.41
C SER A 176 -0.86 -12.71 5.07
N LYS A 177 -1.85 -13.18 4.32
CA LYS A 177 -2.69 -14.32 4.72
C LYS A 177 -1.99 -15.65 4.51
N ASP A 178 -0.98 -15.70 3.65
CA ASP A 178 -0.14 -16.88 3.47
C ASP A 178 1.01 -16.83 4.46
N ALA A 179 1.04 -17.80 5.38
CA ALA A 179 2.07 -17.94 6.38
C ALA A 179 3.45 -18.31 5.79
N ASN A 180 3.49 -18.77 4.53
CA ASN A 180 4.71 -19.13 3.82
C ASN A 180 5.15 -18.07 2.79
N GLU A 181 4.48 -16.91 2.75
CA GLU A 181 4.87 -15.85 1.82
C GLU A 181 6.31 -15.39 2.10
N ASP A 182 7.10 -15.22 1.04
CA ASP A 182 8.45 -14.71 1.16
C ASP A 182 8.43 -13.29 1.76
N THR A 183 9.12 -13.12 2.89
CA THR A 183 9.22 -11.84 3.59
C THR A 183 9.80 -10.71 2.73
N GLN A 184 10.56 -11.04 1.68
CA GLN A 184 11.10 -10.06 0.73
C GLN A 184 9.98 -9.23 0.07
N ILE A 185 8.77 -9.79 -0.08
CA ILE A 185 7.64 -9.07 -0.67
C ILE A 185 7.29 -7.78 0.07
N TYR A 186 7.45 -7.72 1.39
CA TYR A 186 7.17 -6.51 2.16
C TYR A 186 8.18 -5.41 1.86
N PHE A 187 9.44 -5.78 1.65
CA PHE A 187 10.48 -4.84 1.27
C PHE A 187 10.25 -4.32 -0.15
N ASP A 188 9.89 -5.21 -1.07
CA ASP A 188 9.60 -4.85 -2.46
C ASP A 188 8.35 -3.94 -2.55
N ASP A 189 7.28 -4.25 -1.82
CA ASP A 189 6.07 -3.45 -1.73
C ASP A 189 6.34 -2.05 -1.15
N VAL A 190 7.12 -1.97 -0.07
CA VAL A 190 7.49 -0.69 0.56
C VAL A 190 8.36 0.13 -0.39
N ALA A 191 9.38 -0.48 -1.02
CA ALA A 191 10.22 0.22 -1.99
C ALA A 191 9.39 0.76 -3.16
N MET A 192 8.48 -0.06 -3.70
CA MET A 192 7.55 0.34 -4.76
C MET A 192 6.68 1.55 -4.38
N GLN A 193 6.08 1.54 -3.19
CA GLN A 193 5.24 2.64 -2.72
C GLN A 193 6.05 3.92 -2.51
N MET A 194 7.29 3.81 -2.01
CA MET A 194 8.17 4.96 -1.82
C MET A 194 8.71 5.52 -3.15
N ASP A 195 8.95 4.67 -4.15
CA ASP A 195 9.25 5.11 -5.52
C ASP A 195 8.05 5.87 -6.13
N ALA A 196 6.84 5.34 -5.97
CA ALA A 196 5.63 6.03 -6.40
C ALA A 196 5.45 7.39 -5.72
N LYS A 197 5.77 7.48 -4.42
CA LYS A 197 5.82 8.74 -3.68
C LYS A 197 6.83 9.72 -4.28
N MET A 198 8.02 9.25 -4.65
CA MET A 198 9.01 10.09 -5.33
C MET A 198 8.48 10.61 -6.69
N TYR A 199 7.76 9.79 -7.46
CA TYR A 199 7.13 10.24 -8.70
C TYR A 199 5.96 11.22 -8.46
N ALA A 200 5.22 11.10 -7.36
CA ALA A 200 4.25 12.11 -6.94
C ALA A 200 4.92 13.47 -6.68
N ASP A 201 6.09 13.50 -6.04
CA ASP A 201 6.86 14.74 -5.89
C ASP A 201 7.28 15.33 -7.23
N LEU A 202 7.75 14.50 -8.17
CA LEU A 202 8.10 14.95 -9.53
C LEU A 202 6.89 15.51 -10.28
N TYR A 203 5.74 14.86 -10.15
CA TYR A 203 4.46 15.32 -10.71
C TYR A 203 4.08 16.67 -10.13
N ASN A 204 4.14 16.82 -8.80
CA ASN A 204 3.79 18.06 -8.10
C ASN A 204 4.70 19.25 -8.49
N ARG A 205 5.98 19.00 -8.82
CA ARG A 205 6.89 20.03 -9.33
C ARG A 205 6.44 20.63 -10.66
N ARG A 206 5.65 19.90 -11.46
CA ARG A 206 5.04 20.41 -12.70
C ARG A 206 3.84 21.35 -12.44
N LYS A 207 3.53 21.66 -11.18
CA LYS A 207 2.43 22.54 -10.75
C LYS A 207 1.10 22.16 -11.41
N PRO A 208 0.64 20.91 -11.26
CA PRO A 208 -0.65 20.47 -11.75
C PRO A 208 -1.79 21.20 -11.01
N PRO A 209 -3.02 21.23 -11.55
CA PRO A 209 -4.17 21.83 -10.87
C PRO A 209 -4.48 21.21 -9.50
N LYS A 210 -4.16 19.92 -9.32
CA LYS A 210 -4.24 19.22 -8.04
C LYS A 210 -2.93 18.49 -7.78
N LYS A 211 -2.37 18.71 -6.59
CA LYS A 211 -1.25 17.92 -6.09
C LYS A 211 -1.73 16.54 -5.64
N VAL A 212 -0.82 15.59 -5.66
CA VAL A 212 -1.07 14.20 -5.26
C VAL A 212 0.03 13.75 -4.31
N ASP A 213 -0.22 12.73 -3.51
CA ASP A 213 0.82 12.12 -2.70
C ASP A 213 0.56 10.63 -2.49
N PHE A 214 1.59 9.87 -2.16
CA PHE A 214 1.47 8.50 -1.66
C PHE A 214 1.82 8.45 -0.18
N LEU A 215 1.14 7.58 0.56
CA LEU A 215 1.45 7.34 1.96
C LEU A 215 2.88 6.85 2.13
N ALA A 216 3.54 7.36 3.16
CA ALA A 216 4.79 6.78 3.60
C ALA A 216 4.53 5.35 4.12
N ALA A 217 5.36 4.42 3.65
CA ALA A 217 5.34 3.03 4.06
C ALA A 217 6.69 2.62 4.66
N HIS A 218 6.68 1.60 5.50
CA HIS A 218 7.86 1.01 6.09
C HIS A 218 7.60 -0.47 6.40
N VAL A 219 8.68 -1.22 6.54
CA VAL A 219 8.62 -2.59 7.04
C VAL A 219 8.75 -2.56 8.56
N LEU A 220 8.05 -3.48 9.23
CA LEU A 220 8.12 -3.65 10.67
C LEU A 220 8.39 -5.12 11.00
N GLN A 221 9.39 -5.38 11.83
CA GLN A 221 9.68 -6.69 12.39
C GLN A 221 9.23 -6.71 13.86
N LEU A 222 8.28 -7.59 14.19
CA LEU A 222 7.71 -7.71 15.54
C LEU A 222 8.57 -8.66 16.38
N VAL A 223 9.63 -8.12 17.00
CA VAL A 223 10.72 -8.91 17.62
C VAL A 223 10.33 -9.66 18.89
N GLU A 224 9.15 -9.38 19.46
CA GLU A 224 8.67 -10.06 20.68
C GLU A 224 7.69 -11.20 20.40
N ARG A 225 7.31 -11.39 19.13
CA ARG A 225 6.44 -12.50 18.71
C ARG A 225 7.27 -13.69 18.23
N GLU A 226 6.74 -14.88 18.42
CA GLU A 226 7.35 -16.11 17.89
C GLU A 226 7.56 -16.01 16.37
N GLY A 227 8.76 -16.35 15.90
CA GLY A 227 9.13 -16.25 14.49
C GLY A 227 9.44 -14.83 13.99
N GLU A 228 9.42 -13.82 14.87
CA GLU A 228 9.75 -12.41 14.57
C GLU A 228 9.12 -11.91 13.25
N PRO A 229 7.78 -11.99 13.10
CA PRO A 229 7.11 -11.79 11.83
C PRO A 229 7.37 -10.39 11.27
N ILE A 230 7.55 -10.36 9.95
CA ILE A 230 7.74 -9.15 9.15
C ILE A 230 6.39 -8.74 8.55
N CYS A 231 6.11 -7.44 8.56
CA CYS A 231 4.88 -6.86 8.04
C CYS A 231 5.11 -5.51 7.38
N GLY A 232 4.19 -5.13 6.48
CA GLY A 232 4.17 -3.81 5.86
C GLY A 232 3.32 -2.85 6.68
N VAL A 233 3.77 -1.61 6.85
CA VAL A 233 3.07 -0.60 7.64
C VAL A 233 2.99 0.71 6.87
N GLU A 234 1.84 1.37 6.93
CA GLU A 234 1.63 2.70 6.35
C GLU A 234 0.79 3.58 7.29
N SER A 235 0.85 4.90 7.11
CA SER A 235 0.02 5.81 7.90
C SER A 235 -1.47 5.55 7.68
N TYR A 236 -2.29 5.73 8.71
CA TYR A 236 -3.74 5.64 8.55
C TYR A 236 -4.27 6.85 7.78
N ILE A 237 -5.25 6.62 6.91
CA ILE A 237 -6.00 7.69 6.22
C ILE A 237 -7.49 7.59 6.49
N GLU A 238 -8.09 8.70 6.89
CA GLU A 238 -9.53 8.79 7.08
C GLU A 238 -10.24 9.24 5.80
N GLY A 239 -11.27 8.52 5.39
CA GLY A 239 -12.19 8.93 4.33
C GLY A 239 -12.69 7.78 3.47
N GLU A 240 -13.34 8.13 2.36
CA GLU A 240 -13.85 7.14 1.40
C GLU A 240 -12.72 6.62 0.52
N TYR A 241 -12.34 5.37 0.75
CA TYR A 241 -11.34 4.68 -0.06
C TYR A 241 -11.90 4.37 -1.46
N LYS A 242 -11.17 4.75 -2.50
CA LYS A 242 -11.56 4.52 -3.90
C LYS A 242 -10.35 4.11 -4.75
N LYS A 243 -10.57 3.11 -5.62
CA LYS A 243 -9.64 2.71 -6.69
C LYS A 243 -9.99 3.46 -7.96
N PHE A 244 -8.98 4.02 -8.63
CA PHE A 244 -9.14 4.91 -9.79
C PHE A 244 -8.64 4.28 -11.09
N ASN A 245 -7.69 3.35 -11.03
CA ASN A 245 -7.39 2.42 -12.12
C ASN A 245 -6.85 1.13 -11.52
N ASN A 246 -6.69 0.10 -12.35
CA ASN A 246 -6.01 -1.13 -11.97
C ASN A 246 -4.66 -1.28 -12.67
N ASN A 247 -3.95 -2.37 -12.36
CA ASN A 247 -2.69 -2.74 -12.99
C ASN A 247 -2.85 -3.47 -14.34
N TRP A 248 -4.03 -3.46 -14.96
CA TRP A 248 -4.30 -4.22 -16.17
C TRP A 248 -5.04 -3.41 -17.24
N ASP A 249 -6.37 -3.28 -17.15
CA ASP A 249 -7.22 -2.75 -18.22
C ASP A 249 -8.45 -1.96 -17.75
N TRP A 250 -8.54 -1.62 -16.47
CA TRP A 250 -9.65 -0.87 -15.90
C TRP A 250 -9.22 0.51 -15.40
N SER A 251 -10.01 1.53 -15.74
CA SER A 251 -9.89 2.89 -15.21
C SER A 251 -11.25 3.48 -14.88
N ASP A 252 -11.31 4.26 -13.80
CA ASP A 252 -12.37 5.22 -13.54
C ASP A 252 -12.00 6.57 -14.15
N ASP A 253 -12.58 6.84 -15.32
CA ASP A 253 -12.34 8.06 -16.09
C ASP A 253 -13.14 9.27 -15.57
N GLN A 254 -13.88 9.15 -14.46
CA GLN A 254 -14.56 10.30 -13.84
C GLN A 254 -13.58 11.34 -13.28
N ARG A 255 -12.34 10.94 -12.99
CA ARG A 255 -11.29 11.84 -12.50
C ARG A 255 -10.11 11.89 -13.46
N ASN A 256 -9.68 13.11 -13.77
CA ASN A 256 -8.53 13.34 -14.64
C ASN A 256 -7.18 13.02 -13.97
N THR A 257 -7.02 13.36 -12.68
CA THR A 257 -5.73 13.34 -11.98
C THR A 257 -5.07 11.95 -11.93
N PRO A 258 -5.77 10.86 -11.55
CA PRO A 258 -5.14 9.54 -11.46
C PRO A 258 -4.60 9.04 -12.81
N GLN A 259 -5.39 9.19 -13.88
CA GLN A 259 -4.97 8.74 -15.21
C GLN A 259 -3.83 9.60 -15.76
N ALA A 260 -3.87 10.91 -15.53
CA ALA A 260 -2.82 11.82 -15.94
C ALA A 260 -1.52 11.60 -15.16
N PHE A 261 -1.60 11.20 -13.89
CA PHE A 261 -0.44 10.82 -13.10
C PHE A 261 0.23 9.57 -13.67
N SER A 262 -0.53 8.49 -13.92
CA SER A 262 0.01 7.27 -14.53
C SER A 262 0.69 7.56 -15.88
N HIS A 263 0.06 8.33 -16.75
CA HIS A 263 0.67 8.77 -18.02
C HIS A 263 1.91 9.63 -17.79
N PHE A 264 1.89 10.56 -16.84
CA PHE A 264 3.07 11.36 -16.48
C PHE A 264 4.25 10.47 -16.08
N THR A 265 4.04 9.41 -15.29
CA THR A 265 5.14 8.54 -14.84
C THR A 265 5.84 7.82 -16.00
N TRP A 266 5.08 7.41 -17.02
CA TRP A 266 5.62 6.85 -18.25
C TRP A 266 6.54 7.83 -18.98
N GLU A 267 6.09 9.06 -19.19
CA GLU A 267 6.87 10.08 -19.89
C GLU A 267 8.06 10.56 -19.06
N ALA A 268 7.86 10.77 -17.76
CA ALA A 268 8.88 11.30 -16.85
C ALA A 268 10.02 10.29 -16.59
N SER A 269 9.73 8.99 -16.67
CA SER A 269 10.73 7.93 -16.52
C SER A 269 11.56 7.69 -17.79
N GLY A 270 11.24 8.38 -18.89
CA GLY A 270 11.83 8.09 -20.20
C GLY A 270 11.42 6.72 -20.72
N HIS A 271 10.13 6.36 -20.57
CA HIS A 271 9.55 5.11 -21.08
C HIS A 271 10.12 3.85 -20.43
N LYS A 272 10.50 3.95 -19.15
CA LYS A 272 11.05 2.81 -18.38
C LYS A 272 10.05 2.18 -17.45
N ILE A 273 9.20 3.00 -16.81
CA ILE A 273 8.22 2.54 -15.84
C ILE A 273 6.87 3.21 -16.04
N LEU A 274 5.81 2.54 -15.60
CA LEU A 274 4.46 3.08 -15.52
C LEU A 274 3.85 2.75 -14.16
N ILE A 275 3.40 3.77 -13.43
CA ILE A 275 2.76 3.60 -12.13
C ILE A 275 1.24 3.58 -12.31
N CYS A 276 0.60 2.50 -11.85
CA CYS A 276 -0.82 2.21 -11.95
C CYS A 276 -1.35 1.69 -10.61
N ASP A 277 -2.52 1.06 -10.60
CA ASP A 277 -3.23 0.67 -9.37
C ASP A 277 -3.46 1.89 -8.43
N ILE A 278 -3.77 3.06 -9.01
CA ILE A 278 -3.93 4.30 -8.26
C ILE A 278 -5.20 4.19 -7.40
N GLN A 279 -5.04 4.21 -6.08
CA GLN A 279 -6.12 4.04 -5.11
C GLN A 279 -5.82 4.75 -3.80
N GLY A 280 -6.87 5.17 -3.08
CA GLY A 280 -6.74 5.83 -1.77
C GLY A 280 -7.91 6.76 -1.48
N VAL A 281 -7.67 7.80 -0.68
CA VAL A 281 -8.68 8.80 -0.28
C VAL A 281 -8.36 10.14 -0.93
N GLY A 282 -9.26 10.64 -1.78
CA GLY A 282 -9.04 11.89 -2.51
C GLY A 282 -7.81 11.81 -3.41
N ASP A 283 -6.80 12.65 -3.16
CA ASP A 283 -5.53 12.69 -3.90
C ASP A 283 -4.34 12.19 -3.06
N LEU A 284 -4.62 11.50 -1.94
CA LEU A 284 -3.65 10.79 -1.11
C LEU A 284 -3.83 9.28 -1.32
N TRP A 285 -2.80 8.63 -1.86
CA TRP A 285 -2.87 7.28 -2.41
C TRP A 285 -1.98 6.28 -1.67
N THR A 286 -2.19 4.99 -1.91
CA THR A 286 -1.51 3.86 -1.27
C THR A 286 -1.56 2.63 -2.18
N ASP A 287 -0.72 1.63 -1.92
CA ASP A 287 -0.68 0.34 -2.62
C ASP A 287 -0.67 0.50 -4.16
N PRO A 288 0.25 1.30 -4.73
CA PRO A 288 0.39 1.37 -6.18
C PRO A 288 0.95 0.05 -6.74
N GLN A 289 0.87 -0.09 -8.06
CA GLN A 289 1.67 -1.07 -8.80
C GLN A 289 2.56 -0.35 -9.81
N ILE A 290 3.79 -0.83 -9.98
CA ILE A 290 4.70 -0.36 -11.02
C ILE A 290 4.90 -1.46 -12.06
N HIS A 291 4.72 -1.09 -13.33
CA HIS A 291 5.16 -1.89 -14.47
C HIS A 291 6.50 -1.37 -14.98
N THR A 292 7.44 -2.27 -15.27
CA THR A 292 8.72 -1.93 -15.89
C THR A 292 8.78 -2.43 -17.32
N ILE A 293 9.52 -1.74 -18.19
CA ILE A 293 9.60 -2.15 -19.60
C ILE A 293 10.26 -3.53 -19.77
N ASP A 294 11.14 -3.92 -18.84
CA ASP A 294 11.83 -5.21 -18.83
C ASP A 294 11.10 -6.30 -18.02
N GLY A 295 10.03 -5.95 -17.32
CA GLY A 295 9.24 -6.87 -16.48
C GLY A 295 9.92 -7.30 -15.19
N ASN A 296 11.06 -6.72 -14.81
CA ASN A 296 11.79 -7.08 -13.60
C ASN A 296 11.41 -6.17 -12.41
N GLY A 297 11.48 -6.74 -11.20
CA GLY A 297 11.22 -6.02 -9.95
C GLY A 297 9.75 -5.70 -9.69
N TYR A 298 9.47 -4.99 -8.59
CA TYR A 298 8.14 -4.50 -8.20
C TYR A 298 7.05 -5.58 -8.05
N GLY A 299 7.46 -6.78 -7.65
CA GLY A 299 6.57 -7.86 -7.23
C GLY A 299 5.75 -8.51 -8.35
N LYS A 300 4.92 -9.49 -7.95
CA LYS A 300 4.11 -10.34 -8.86
C LYS A 300 3.08 -9.56 -9.68
N GLY A 301 2.74 -8.33 -9.28
CA GLY A 301 1.80 -7.48 -9.99
C GLY A 301 2.42 -6.68 -11.14
N ASN A 302 3.75 -6.73 -11.32
CA ASN A 302 4.43 -6.14 -12.48
C ASN A 302 4.16 -7.00 -13.72
N MET A 303 3.32 -6.48 -14.61
CA MET A 303 2.93 -7.13 -15.86
C MET A 303 3.80 -6.69 -17.05
N GLY A 304 4.93 -6.05 -16.75
CA GLY A 304 5.92 -5.63 -17.71
C GLY A 304 5.36 -4.75 -18.84
N LYS A 305 5.92 -4.94 -20.03
CA LYS A 305 5.48 -4.25 -21.26
C LYS A 305 4.00 -4.48 -21.58
N GLU A 306 3.44 -5.66 -21.29
CA GLU A 306 2.04 -5.94 -21.61
C GLU A 306 1.09 -5.06 -20.78
N GLY A 307 1.34 -4.91 -19.47
CA GLY A 307 0.59 -4.01 -18.62
C GLY A 307 0.69 -2.55 -19.06
N ILE A 308 1.89 -2.12 -19.47
CA ILE A 308 2.13 -0.77 -20.03
C ILE A 308 1.31 -0.56 -21.31
N ASP A 309 1.42 -1.49 -22.26
CA ASP A 309 0.72 -1.40 -23.55
C ASP A 309 -0.80 -1.34 -23.36
N LYS A 310 -1.34 -2.14 -22.43
CA LYS A 310 -2.78 -2.11 -22.10
C LYS A 310 -3.22 -0.77 -21.54
N PHE A 311 -2.48 -0.23 -20.56
CA PHE A 311 -2.77 1.08 -20.01
C PHE A 311 -2.75 2.15 -21.10
N LEU A 312 -1.66 2.23 -21.89
CA LEU A 312 -1.49 3.27 -22.90
C LEU A 312 -2.54 3.17 -24.03
N LYS A 313 -2.92 1.95 -24.42
CA LYS A 313 -3.98 1.71 -25.42
C LYS A 313 -5.35 2.16 -24.94
N ALA A 314 -5.66 1.97 -23.66
CA ALA A 314 -6.92 2.40 -23.07
C ALA A 314 -6.92 3.90 -22.71
N HIS A 315 -5.74 4.48 -22.43
CA HIS A 315 -5.61 5.83 -21.93
C HIS A 315 -6.10 6.88 -22.92
N LYS A 316 -6.97 7.76 -22.43
CA LYS A 316 -7.41 8.98 -23.13
C LYS A 316 -6.83 10.19 -22.44
N CYS A 317 -5.91 10.88 -23.12
CA CYS A 317 -5.34 12.12 -22.61
C CYS A 317 -6.45 13.11 -22.22
N ASN A 318 -6.36 13.64 -21.01
CA ASN A 318 -7.35 14.57 -20.46
C ASN A 318 -6.76 15.98 -20.27
N ALA A 319 -7.53 16.89 -19.67
CA ALA A 319 -7.12 18.28 -19.46
C ALA A 319 -5.79 18.42 -18.69
N ILE A 320 -5.50 17.50 -17.77
CA ILE A 320 -4.27 17.52 -16.97
C ILE A 320 -3.09 16.99 -17.78
N CYS A 321 -3.27 15.94 -18.61
CA CYS A 321 -2.22 15.51 -19.54
C CYS A 321 -1.79 16.67 -20.47
N LYS A 322 -2.78 17.44 -20.97
CA LYS A 322 -2.55 18.64 -21.79
C LYS A 322 -1.84 19.75 -21.00
N TRP A 323 -2.26 20.02 -19.76
CA TRP A 323 -1.60 20.98 -18.88
C TRP A 323 -0.12 20.66 -18.66
N LEU A 324 0.17 19.39 -18.44
CA LEU A 324 1.52 18.86 -18.25
C LEU A 324 2.31 18.75 -19.56
N LYS A 325 1.69 19.05 -20.71
CA LYS A 325 2.26 18.95 -22.07
C LYS A 325 2.77 17.54 -22.38
N LEU A 326 2.06 16.52 -21.92
CA LEU A 326 2.40 15.12 -22.21
C LEU A 326 2.09 14.80 -23.68
N PRO A 327 2.93 14.00 -24.37
CA PRO A 327 2.63 13.48 -25.70
C PRO A 327 1.31 12.72 -25.73
N SER A 328 0.58 12.74 -26.85
CA SER A 328 -0.61 11.91 -26.99
C SER A 328 -0.21 10.43 -27.01
N THR A 329 -0.81 9.60 -26.15
CA THR A 329 -0.53 8.16 -26.05
C THR A 329 -0.75 7.39 -27.37
N GLY A 330 -1.53 7.97 -28.30
CA GLY A 330 -1.76 7.45 -29.65
C GLY A 330 -0.65 7.73 -30.67
N GLN A 331 0.46 8.37 -30.28
CA GLN A 331 1.64 8.54 -31.11
C GLN A 331 2.84 7.91 -30.41
N LEU A 332 2.90 6.58 -30.41
CA LEU A 332 4.21 5.95 -30.60
C LEU A 332 4.76 6.61 -31.87
N LYS A 333 5.82 7.43 -31.76
CA LYS A 333 6.63 7.76 -32.92
C LYS A 333 7.22 6.43 -33.39
N GLN A 334 6.46 5.69 -34.20
CA GLN A 334 7.05 4.80 -35.16
C GLN A 334 7.96 5.71 -35.99
N SER A 335 9.26 5.46 -35.91
CA SER A 335 10.17 5.89 -36.96
C SER A 335 9.74 5.19 -38.25
N THR A 336 8.71 5.69 -38.93
CA THR A 336 8.32 5.24 -40.26
C THR A 336 9.28 5.89 -41.24
N GLY A 337 10.44 5.27 -41.41
CA GLY A 337 11.24 5.41 -42.62
C GLY A 337 10.56 4.65 -43.76
N ALA A 338 9.46 5.16 -44.29
CA ALA A 338 8.89 4.74 -45.56
C ALA A 338 7.86 5.77 -46.04
N ASP A 339 8.25 6.59 -47.02
CA ASP A 339 7.52 6.91 -48.25
C ASP A 339 8.31 8.02 -48.97
N THR A 340 9.03 7.70 -50.04
CA THR A 340 8.40 7.66 -51.36
C THR A 340 9.26 6.86 -52.34
N VAL A 341 8.68 5.81 -52.90
CA VAL A 341 9.18 5.15 -54.11
C VAL A 341 8.81 6.03 -55.31
N VAL A 342 9.82 6.58 -55.99
CA VAL A 342 9.69 7.04 -57.38
C VAL A 342 10.48 6.06 -58.24
N ARG A 343 9.77 5.36 -59.14
CA ARG A 343 10.38 4.49 -60.17
C ARG A 343 11.18 5.35 -61.16
N PRO A 344 12.36 4.93 -61.63
CA PRO A 344 13.04 5.62 -62.72
C PRO A 344 12.38 5.24 -64.06
N GLY A 345 11.94 6.25 -64.80
CA GLY A 345 11.70 6.17 -66.23
C GLY A 345 12.97 6.56 -66.99
N ASP A 346 13.22 5.87 -68.10
CA ASP A 346 14.39 6.01 -68.95
C ASP A 346 14.58 7.44 -69.50
N GLY A 347 15.83 7.90 -69.52
CA GLY A 347 16.19 9.18 -70.11
C GLY A 347 17.69 9.46 -70.04
N HIS A 348 18.39 9.18 -71.13
CA HIS A 348 19.74 9.66 -71.44
C HIS A 348 19.85 11.18 -71.24
N THR A 349 20.78 11.68 -70.40
CA THR A 349 21.74 12.77 -70.77
C THR A 349 22.77 13.03 -69.67
N THR A 350 23.99 13.28 -70.14
CA THR A 350 25.20 13.77 -69.46
C THR A 350 24.99 14.95 -68.50
N LEU A 351 25.69 14.96 -67.35
CA LEU A 351 26.44 16.11 -66.78
C LEU A 351 27.05 15.72 -65.42
N ALA A 352 28.33 15.35 -65.43
CA ALA A 352 29.16 15.25 -64.23
C ALA A 352 29.52 16.68 -63.75
N GLY A 353 29.22 17.02 -62.49
CA GLY A 353 29.72 18.27 -61.89
C GLY A 353 29.06 18.76 -60.59
N THR A 354 27.81 18.38 -60.28
CA THR A 354 27.05 19.03 -59.18
C THR A 354 26.80 18.15 -57.94
N ALA A 355 26.99 16.83 -58.02
CA ALA A 355 26.73 15.91 -56.91
C ALA A 355 27.77 16.03 -55.77
N GLY A 356 29.05 16.26 -56.11
CA GLY A 356 30.13 16.39 -55.12
C GLY A 356 29.97 17.63 -54.23
N ALA A 357 29.58 18.78 -54.81
CA ALA A 357 29.37 20.02 -54.08
C ALA A 357 28.21 19.94 -53.07
N LYS A 358 27.11 19.25 -53.43
CA LYS A 358 25.96 19.05 -52.53
C LYS A 358 26.28 18.15 -51.34
N ILE A 359 27.09 17.11 -51.54
CA ILE A 359 27.52 16.21 -50.44
C ILE A 359 28.47 16.92 -49.48
N VAL A 360 29.37 17.77 -49.98
CA VAL A 360 30.28 18.56 -49.15
C VAL A 360 29.52 19.61 -48.33
N ALA A 361 28.55 20.30 -48.93
CA ALA A 361 27.70 21.25 -48.22
C ALA A 361 26.87 20.58 -47.12
N ALA A 362 26.24 19.43 -47.41
CA ALA A 362 25.47 18.67 -46.43
C ALA A 362 26.33 18.15 -45.27
N ARG A 363 27.59 17.76 -45.52
CA ARG A 363 28.53 17.36 -44.47
C ARG A 363 28.97 18.52 -43.59
N ALA A 364 29.20 19.71 -44.16
CA ALA A 364 29.54 20.90 -43.39
C ALA A 364 28.37 21.33 -42.48
N GLU A 365 27.14 21.25 -42.99
CA GLU A 365 25.93 21.56 -42.22
C GLU A 365 25.70 20.55 -41.09
N LEU A 366 25.90 19.24 -41.36
CA LEU A 366 25.80 18.19 -40.34
C LEU A 366 26.88 18.33 -39.26
N ALA A 367 28.11 18.70 -39.64
CA ALA A 367 29.19 18.96 -38.69
C ALA A 367 28.86 20.15 -37.77
N GLY A 368 28.29 21.24 -38.31
CA GLY A 368 27.84 22.39 -37.52
C GLY A 368 26.71 22.03 -36.56
N GLN A 369 25.76 21.18 -36.98
CA GLN A 369 24.70 20.68 -36.10
C GLN A 369 25.25 19.78 -34.99
N GLN A 370 26.26 18.96 -35.29
CA GLN A 370 26.90 18.08 -34.33
C GLN A 370 27.69 18.85 -33.26
N GLU A 371 28.34 19.95 -33.66
CA GLU A 371 29.06 20.85 -32.75
C GLU A 371 28.08 21.66 -31.87
N ALA A 372 26.98 22.15 -32.44
CA ALA A 372 25.92 22.82 -31.68
C ALA A 372 25.28 21.88 -30.63
N LEU A 373 25.05 20.61 -30.99
CA LEU A 373 24.51 19.60 -30.08
C LEU A 373 25.51 19.29 -28.94
N ALA A 374 26.80 19.22 -29.23
CA ALA A 374 27.84 19.02 -28.23
C ALA A 374 27.93 20.19 -27.24
N GLN A 375 27.80 21.43 -27.71
CA GLN A 375 27.75 22.62 -26.86
C GLN A 375 26.50 22.62 -25.96
N GLN A 376 25.36 22.22 -26.49
CA GLN A 376 24.12 22.12 -25.72
C GLN A 376 24.18 21.02 -24.65
N GLN A 377 24.83 19.88 -24.95
CA GLN A 377 25.07 18.82 -23.97
C GLN A 377 26.02 19.27 -22.86
N ALA A 378 27.10 19.98 -23.20
CA ALA A 378 28.02 20.53 -22.21
C ALA A 378 27.35 21.53 -21.26
N ALA A 379 26.47 22.40 -21.78
CA ALA A 379 25.70 23.34 -20.98
C ALA A 379 24.73 22.64 -20.01
N LEU A 380 24.08 21.56 -20.46
CA LEU A 380 23.16 20.78 -19.63
C LEU A 380 23.89 20.06 -18.47
N GLU A 381 25.08 19.52 -18.74
CA GLU A 381 25.90 18.88 -17.70
C GLU A 381 26.45 19.89 -16.67
N ASP A 382 26.79 21.12 -17.10
CA ASP A 382 27.18 22.19 -16.17
C ASP A 382 26.01 22.63 -15.27
N GLU A 383 24.80 22.75 -15.83
CA GLU A 383 23.60 23.08 -15.05
C GLU A 383 23.22 21.96 -14.07
N LYS A 384 23.38 20.69 -14.48
CA LYS A 384 23.21 19.52 -13.61
C LYS A 384 24.21 19.51 -12.45
N ARG A 385 25.48 19.87 -12.70
CA ARG A 385 26.50 20.02 -11.64
C ARG A 385 26.15 21.12 -10.65
N LYS A 386 25.66 22.28 -11.13
CA LYS A 386 25.21 23.38 -10.27
C LYS A 386 24.03 22.98 -9.38
N LEU A 387 23.04 22.28 -9.95
CA LEU A 387 21.89 21.78 -9.20
C LEU A 387 22.29 20.73 -8.15
N ALA A 388 23.26 19.86 -8.45
CA ALA A 388 23.78 18.89 -7.50
C ALA A 388 24.49 19.58 -6.32
N ALA A 389 25.35 20.57 -6.60
CA ALA A 389 26.04 21.34 -5.55
C ALA A 389 25.07 22.11 -4.64
N MET A 390 24.01 22.73 -5.22
CA MET A 390 22.97 23.39 -4.44
C MET A 390 22.15 22.43 -3.57
N ALA A 391 21.93 21.19 -4.04
CA ALA A 391 21.24 20.17 -3.26
C ALA A 391 22.08 19.70 -2.06
N GLU A 392 23.37 19.46 -2.27
CA GLU A 392 24.31 19.07 -1.21
C GLU A 392 24.45 20.16 -0.14
N GLU A 393 24.53 21.43 -0.53
CA GLU A 393 24.59 22.55 0.42
C GLU A 393 23.29 22.68 1.24
N ARG A 394 22.13 22.46 0.61
CA ARG A 394 20.83 22.47 1.29
C ARG A 394 20.70 21.32 2.29
N ASP A 395 21.17 20.13 1.93
CA ASP A 395 21.16 18.96 2.81
C ASP A 395 22.12 19.15 3.99
N LEU A 396 23.29 19.77 3.77
CA LEU A 396 24.23 20.14 4.83
C LEU A 396 23.66 21.20 5.78
N GLN A 397 22.96 22.21 5.27
CA GLN A 397 22.27 23.21 6.10
C GLN A 397 21.16 22.58 6.94
N LYS A 398 20.37 21.67 6.35
CA LYS A 398 19.31 20.95 7.06
C LYS A 398 19.88 20.08 8.18
N ALA A 399 20.95 19.32 7.90
CA ALA A 399 21.63 18.50 8.90
C ALA A 399 22.21 19.33 10.06
N LYS A 400 22.76 20.52 9.79
CA LYS A 400 23.20 21.46 10.83
C LYS A 400 22.04 21.94 11.71
N GLN A 401 20.91 22.33 11.11
CA GLN A 401 19.73 22.77 11.87
C GLN A 401 19.14 21.66 12.74
N GLU A 402 19.10 20.43 12.24
CA GLU A 402 18.64 19.26 13.01
C GLU A 402 19.60 18.95 14.17
N MET A 403 20.91 19.03 13.95
CA MET A 403 21.92 18.84 15.00
C MET A 403 21.81 19.91 16.10
N GLU A 404 21.60 21.18 15.74
CA GLU A 404 21.35 22.26 16.69
C GLU A 404 20.05 22.04 17.48
N ALA A 405 18.98 21.53 16.84
CA ALA A 405 17.74 21.21 17.52
C ALA A 405 17.91 20.07 18.54
N VAL A 406 18.64 19.01 18.17
CA VAL A 406 18.98 17.92 19.09
C VAL A 406 19.81 18.42 20.27
N GLN A 407 20.73 19.34 20.03
CA GLN A 407 21.56 19.92 21.09
C GLN A 407 20.75 20.77 22.07
N ARG A 408 19.78 21.56 21.58
CA ARG A 408 18.84 22.31 22.42
C ARG A 408 17.98 21.39 23.29
N GLU A 409 17.45 20.30 22.73
CA GLU A 409 16.63 19.36 23.50
C GLU A 409 17.46 18.63 24.56
N ARG A 410 18.71 18.29 24.25
CA ARG A 410 19.65 17.70 25.23
C ARG A 410 19.94 18.64 26.40
N GLU A 411 20.10 19.95 26.14
CA GLU A 411 20.29 20.94 27.21
C GLU A 411 19.03 21.10 28.06
N LYS A 412 17.85 21.07 27.45
CA LYS A 412 16.58 21.10 28.17
C LYS A 412 16.41 19.89 29.10
N LEU A 413 16.63 18.68 28.59
CA LEU A 413 16.60 17.44 29.38
C LEU A 413 17.63 17.46 30.52
N LYS A 414 18.80 18.07 30.29
CA LYS A 414 19.81 18.24 31.35
C LYS A 414 19.29 19.13 32.48
N ARG A 415 18.63 20.25 32.15
CA ARG A 415 18.03 21.14 33.15
C ARG A 415 16.89 20.47 33.92
N GLU A 416 16.01 19.76 33.22
CA GLU A 416 14.93 18.99 33.85
C GLU A 416 15.49 17.91 34.79
N LYS A 417 16.58 17.22 34.39
CA LYS A 417 17.26 16.24 35.25
C LYS A 417 17.87 16.90 36.50
N GLU A 418 18.48 18.07 36.36
CA GLU A 418 19.04 18.83 37.48
C GLU A 418 17.93 19.30 38.44
N GLU A 419 16.79 19.72 37.91
CA GLU A 419 15.62 20.11 38.70
C GLU A 419 14.99 18.92 39.43
N LEU A 420 14.86 17.76 38.76
CA LEU A 420 14.38 16.53 39.38
C LEU A 420 15.30 16.08 40.52
N ALA A 421 16.63 16.16 40.32
CA ALA A 421 17.61 15.87 41.34
C ALA A 421 17.51 16.84 42.54
N ARG A 422 17.21 18.12 42.29
CA ARG A 422 16.95 19.10 43.35
C ARG A 422 15.69 18.74 44.13
N MET A 423 14.59 18.41 43.45
CA MET A 423 13.33 18.00 44.10
C MET A 423 13.48 16.72 44.92
N MET A 424 14.24 15.73 44.42
CA MET A 424 14.55 14.52 45.19
C MET A 424 15.34 14.84 46.45
N SER A 425 16.34 15.73 46.36
CA SER A 425 17.11 16.18 47.52
C SER A 425 16.25 16.95 48.54
N GLU A 426 15.32 17.78 48.09
CA GLU A 426 14.34 18.47 48.95
C GLU A 426 13.38 17.47 49.64
N PHE A 427 12.96 16.42 48.93
CA PHE A 427 12.11 15.36 49.48
C PHE A 427 12.86 14.53 50.54
N ASP A 428 14.13 14.17 50.28
CA ASP A 428 14.99 13.47 51.23
C ASP A 428 15.25 14.32 52.49
N ALA A 429 15.42 15.64 52.32
CA ALA A 429 15.57 16.58 53.44
C ALA A 429 14.27 16.69 54.29
N GLN A 430 13.10 16.61 53.67
CA GLN A 430 11.81 16.58 54.38
C GLN A 430 11.61 15.24 55.12
N ARG A 431 12.07 14.12 54.55
CA ARG A 431 11.98 12.78 55.14
C ARG A 431 12.83 12.62 56.42
N SER A 432 13.93 13.37 56.52
CA SER A 432 14.77 13.46 57.73
C SER A 432 14.04 14.00 58.98
N ASN A 433 12.90 14.70 58.80
CA ASN A 433 12.16 15.33 59.90
C ASN A 433 10.96 14.52 60.43
N GLN A 434 10.67 13.33 59.90
CA GLN A 434 9.57 12.48 60.38
C GLN A 434 10.02 11.02 60.45
N GLY A 435 10.77 10.69 61.50
CA GLY A 435 11.05 9.31 61.89
C GLY A 435 10.12 8.87 63.02
N ASP A 436 8.86 8.54 62.70
CA ASP A 436 8.01 7.78 63.62
C ASP A 436 7.47 6.54 62.91
N LYS A 437 7.87 5.35 63.37
CA LYS A 437 7.43 4.07 62.80
C LYS A 437 5.90 3.89 62.85
N GLY A 438 5.20 4.65 63.71
CA GLY A 438 3.75 4.70 63.73
C GLY A 438 3.12 5.27 62.45
N SER A 439 3.72 6.32 61.85
CA SER A 439 3.16 6.98 60.67
C SER A 439 3.28 6.13 59.40
N ASP A 440 4.31 5.29 59.31
CA ASP A 440 4.55 4.42 58.15
C ASP A 440 3.52 3.30 58.05
N VAL A 441 3.07 2.76 59.19
CA VAL A 441 2.00 1.77 59.23
C VAL A 441 0.67 2.39 58.79
N ASP A 442 0.35 3.59 59.30
CA ASP A 442 -0.88 4.29 58.93
C ASP A 442 -0.87 4.72 57.44
N ALA A 443 0.30 5.09 56.90
CA ALA A 443 0.47 5.38 55.48
C ALA A 443 0.21 4.15 54.59
N LEU A 444 0.72 2.97 54.94
CA LEU A 444 0.45 1.73 54.20
C LEU A 444 -1.01 1.31 54.26
N VAL A 445 -1.66 1.49 55.41
CA VAL A 445 -3.10 1.24 55.56
C VAL A 445 -3.92 2.21 54.71
N ALA A 446 -3.53 3.48 54.64
CA ALA A 446 -4.15 4.47 53.76
C ALA A 446 -3.96 4.14 52.26
N MET A 447 -2.86 3.48 51.90
CA MET A 447 -2.60 2.94 50.56
C MET A 447 -3.39 1.65 50.26
N GLY A 448 -4.20 1.16 51.20
CA GLY A 448 -5.09 0.01 51.01
C GLY A 448 -4.49 -1.34 51.38
N PHE A 449 -3.31 -1.38 52.00
CA PHE A 449 -2.72 -2.62 52.51
C PHE A 449 -3.33 -3.05 53.85
N ASP A 450 -3.43 -4.36 54.06
CA ASP A 450 -3.89 -4.91 55.33
C ASP A 450 -3.01 -4.45 56.50
N LYS A 451 -3.62 -4.06 57.62
CA LYS A 451 -2.93 -3.46 58.76
C LYS A 451 -1.87 -4.37 59.38
N THR A 452 -2.14 -5.67 59.46
CA THR A 452 -1.19 -6.64 60.02
C THR A 452 -0.03 -6.89 59.06
N LYS A 453 -0.29 -6.91 57.75
CA LYS A 453 0.77 -6.96 56.73
C LYS A 453 1.62 -5.69 56.74
N ALA A 454 1.00 -4.53 56.82
CA ALA A 454 1.67 -3.23 56.92
C ALA A 454 2.60 -3.15 58.13
N GLN A 455 2.14 -3.60 59.31
CA GLN A 455 2.97 -3.65 60.53
C GLN A 455 4.20 -4.54 60.34
N ARG A 456 4.02 -5.75 59.81
CA ARG A 456 5.15 -6.66 59.56
C ARG A 456 6.12 -6.11 58.52
N ALA A 457 5.62 -5.48 57.46
CA ALA A 457 6.45 -4.89 56.43
C ALA A 457 7.30 -3.73 56.96
N VAL A 458 6.73 -2.87 57.80
CA VAL A 458 7.46 -1.76 58.46
C VAL A 458 8.46 -2.28 59.49
N GLU A 459 8.15 -3.38 60.20
CA GLU A 459 9.10 -4.01 61.14
C GLU A 459 10.28 -4.67 60.44
N GLN A 460 10.07 -5.23 59.25
CA GLN A 460 11.06 -6.00 58.49
C GLN A 460 11.91 -5.14 57.55
N THR A 461 11.58 -3.87 57.38
CA THR A 461 12.23 -3.01 56.40
C THR A 461 12.72 -1.73 57.05
N GLN A 462 13.70 -1.09 56.40
CA GLN A 462 14.37 0.08 56.95
C GLN A 462 13.67 1.39 56.61
N ASN A 463 12.73 1.39 55.65
CA ASN A 463 12.00 2.56 55.21
C ASN A 463 10.65 2.18 54.56
N LEU A 464 9.75 3.16 54.44
CA LEU A 464 8.42 3.00 53.87
C LEU A 464 8.41 2.45 52.43
N GLU A 465 9.38 2.79 51.57
CA GLU A 465 9.40 2.27 50.19
C GLU A 465 9.69 0.77 50.14
N ALA A 466 10.63 0.32 50.97
CA ALA A 466 10.89 -1.10 51.14
C ALA A 466 9.68 -1.83 51.76
N ALA A 467 8.96 -1.18 52.69
CA ALA A 467 7.73 -1.74 53.24
C ALA A 467 6.61 -1.86 52.18
N VAL A 468 6.46 -0.84 51.31
CA VAL A 468 5.50 -0.86 50.18
C VAL A 468 5.84 -1.99 49.22
N ALA A 469 7.10 -2.13 48.81
CA ALA A 469 7.55 -3.20 47.91
C ALA A 469 7.27 -4.60 48.50
N LEU A 470 7.56 -4.79 49.79
CA LEU A 470 7.29 -6.04 50.49
C LEU A 470 5.79 -6.36 50.58
N CYS A 471 4.95 -5.34 50.83
CA CYS A 471 3.49 -5.49 50.85
C CYS A 471 2.91 -5.88 49.47
N ILE A 472 3.47 -5.33 48.38
CA ILE A 472 3.07 -5.67 47.01
C ILE A 472 3.46 -7.12 46.70
N GLU A 473 4.70 -7.53 47.01
CA GLU A 473 5.20 -8.88 46.78
C GLU A 473 4.40 -9.95 47.54
N GLN A 474 4.02 -9.66 48.79
CA GLN A 474 3.16 -10.50 49.62
C GLN A 474 1.66 -10.48 49.25
N SER A 475 1.28 -9.67 48.24
CA SER A 475 -0.09 -9.57 47.73
C SER A 475 -0.24 -10.20 46.35
N THR A 476 0.86 -10.45 45.63
CA THR A 476 0.88 -11.27 44.41
C THR A 476 0.74 -12.77 44.75
N PRO A 477 -0.22 -13.51 44.16
CA PRO A 477 -0.32 -14.94 44.36
C PRO A 477 0.90 -15.66 43.74
N PRO A 478 1.41 -16.74 44.35
CA PRO A 478 2.59 -17.44 43.82
C PRO A 478 2.31 -17.98 42.42
N ALA A 479 3.27 -17.78 41.51
CA ALA A 479 3.22 -18.34 40.16
C ALA A 479 3.04 -19.88 40.25
N LYS A 480 2.06 -20.40 39.50
CA LYS A 480 1.86 -21.86 39.38
C LYS A 480 3.11 -22.48 38.77
N VAL A 481 3.86 -23.23 39.58
CA VAL A 481 4.92 -24.12 39.09
C VAL A 481 4.24 -25.24 38.30
N LEU A 482 4.47 -25.27 36.98
CA LEU A 482 4.06 -26.40 36.15
C LEU A 482 4.92 -27.63 36.51
N PRO A 483 4.34 -28.84 36.62
CA PRO A 483 5.11 -30.03 36.92
C PRO A 483 6.07 -30.36 35.77
N ALA A 484 7.29 -30.75 36.13
CA ALA A 484 8.27 -31.27 35.18
C ALA A 484 7.71 -32.54 34.50
N ILE A 485 7.75 -32.55 33.17
CA ILE A 485 7.35 -33.70 32.35
C ILE A 485 8.49 -34.72 32.41
N PRO A 486 8.19 -36.04 32.61
CA PRO A 486 9.19 -37.09 32.73
C PRO A 486 10.02 -37.33 31.46
#